data_AF-A0A955FN18-F1
#
_entry.id   AF-A0A955FN18-F1
#
_cell.length_a   1.000
_cell.length_b   1.000
_cell.length_c   1.000
_cell.angle_alpha   90.00
_cell.angle_beta   90.00
_cell.angle_gamma   90.00
#
_symmetry.space_group_name_H-M   'P 1'
#
loop_
_entity.id
_entity.type
_entity.pdbx_description
1 polymer ?
#
loop_
_entity_poly.entity_id
_entity_poly.type
_entity_poly.pdbx_seq_one_letter_code
_entity_poly.pdbx_strand_id
1 'polypeptide(L)'
;QADVCLLLMDANELNVALDQKIAGLIKEAGRGLVLVVSKWDSLKKPEPKEVVEEEELTKEEKRRRAKALKSGQPVFEEKDAYTREAIAAQIAYHYDFVPWAPLILTSSITGQNVAKIYDIALDIYAKRQQTYATTELNRWLRKVVDMHPPAGLKNRVPKLNYMVHEEGNPIPSFKVFGAHTKFLHWSYKRYMERKFREAYNLEGTPLKFWFIEKHETHKHGERPTKQ
;
A
#
# COMPACT_ATOMS: atom_id res chain seq x y z
N GLN A 1 6.86 22.52 -7.42
CA GLN A 1 5.94 21.48 -6.90
C GLN A 1 6.70 20.15 -6.88
N ALA A 2 6.43 19.27 -5.90
CA ALA A 2 7.08 17.97 -5.81
C ALA A 2 6.19 16.87 -6.41
N ASP A 3 6.79 15.90 -7.11
CA ASP A 3 6.09 14.72 -7.64
C ASP A 3 6.13 13.55 -6.66
N VAL A 4 7.24 13.41 -5.93
CA VAL A 4 7.48 12.43 -4.89
C VAL A 4 7.89 13.15 -3.60
N CYS A 5 7.26 12.80 -2.49
CA CYS A 5 7.51 13.32 -1.16
C CYS A 5 8.17 12.23 -0.31
N LEU A 6 9.25 12.60 0.38
CA LEU A 6 9.91 11.76 1.37
C LEU A 6 9.48 12.25 2.75
N LEU A 7 8.72 11.45 3.49
CA LEU A 7 8.33 11.78 4.86
C LEU A 7 9.36 11.21 5.82
N LEU A 8 10.20 12.09 6.36
CA LEU A 8 11.23 11.73 7.33
C LEU A 8 10.63 11.70 8.74
N MET A 9 10.78 10.57 9.43
CA MET A 9 10.35 10.35 10.81
C MET A 9 11.57 9.94 11.66
N ASP A 10 11.58 10.31 12.93
CA ASP A 10 12.60 9.83 13.89
C ASP A 10 12.15 8.49 14.48
N ALA A 11 13.06 7.52 14.55
CA ALA A 11 12.78 6.23 15.16
C ALA A 11 12.42 6.34 16.66
N ASN A 12 12.94 7.34 17.37
CA ASN A 12 12.68 7.50 18.82
C ASN A 12 11.34 8.19 19.11
N GLU A 13 10.83 8.98 18.15
CA GLU A 13 9.59 9.75 18.26
C GLU A 13 8.60 9.31 17.18
N LEU A 14 8.32 8.01 17.13
CA LEU A 14 7.36 7.47 16.16
C LEU A 14 5.94 7.94 16.47
N ASN A 15 5.18 8.25 15.42
CA ASN A 15 3.72 8.52 15.43
C ASN A 15 3.30 9.88 16.00
N VAL A 16 4.02 10.93 15.65
CA VAL A 16 3.56 12.29 15.91
C VAL A 16 2.30 12.58 15.08
N ALA A 17 1.25 13.12 15.70
CA ALA A 17 0.00 13.47 15.03
C ALA A 17 0.21 14.43 13.84
N LEU A 18 1.26 15.26 13.91
CA LEU A 18 1.68 16.15 12.83
C LEU A 18 2.15 15.37 11.59
N ASP A 19 2.92 14.30 11.76
CA ASP A 19 3.44 13.51 10.64
C ASP A 19 2.32 12.79 9.90
N GLN A 20 1.34 12.26 10.65
CA GLN A 20 0.13 11.67 10.06
C GLN A 20 -0.66 12.72 9.27
N LYS A 21 -0.77 13.94 9.79
CA LYS A 21 -1.44 15.04 9.09
C LYS A 21 -0.71 15.41 7.79
N ILE A 22 0.62 15.48 7.82
CA ILE A 22 1.44 15.75 6.64
C ILE A 22 1.28 14.62 5.61
N ALA A 23 1.33 13.37 6.03
CA ALA A 23 1.08 12.22 5.16
C ALA A 23 -0.31 12.26 4.52
N GLY A 24 -1.33 12.68 5.29
CA GLY A 24 -2.68 12.92 4.80
C GLY A 24 -2.71 13.97 3.69
N LEU A 25 -2.06 15.11 3.89
CA LEU A 25 -1.95 16.18 2.88
C LEU A 25 -1.23 15.70 1.61
N ILE A 26 -0.16 14.91 1.73
CA ILE A 26 0.57 14.34 0.58
C ILE A 26 -0.35 13.43 -0.24
N LYS A 27 -1.13 12.57 0.45
CA LYS A 27 -2.11 11.68 -0.18
C LYS A 27 -3.21 12.46 -0.90
N GLU A 28 -3.76 13.50 -0.27
CA GLU A 28 -4.80 14.35 -0.87
C GLU A 28 -4.29 15.11 -2.08
N ALA A 29 -3.05 15.60 -2.03
CA ALA A 29 -2.37 16.23 -3.15
C ALA A 29 -2.00 15.24 -4.27
N GLY A 30 -2.19 13.93 -4.05
CA GLY A 30 -1.91 12.90 -5.04
C GLY A 30 -0.41 12.73 -5.32
N ARG A 31 0.46 13.04 -4.37
CA ARG A 31 1.91 12.95 -4.54
C ARG A 31 2.43 11.59 -4.12
N GLY A 32 3.58 11.21 -4.68
CA GLY A 32 4.25 9.96 -4.33
C GLY A 32 4.70 10.08 -2.89
N LEU A 33 4.70 8.99 -2.15
CA LEU A 33 5.07 9.01 -0.74
C LEU A 33 6.00 7.86 -0.46
N VAL A 34 7.12 8.18 0.18
CA VAL A 34 8.05 7.23 0.78
C VAL A 34 8.15 7.58 2.26
N LEU A 35 7.94 6.59 3.13
CA LEU A 35 8.13 6.74 4.56
C LEU A 35 9.61 6.43 4.88
N VAL A 36 10.32 7.41 5.43
CA VAL A 36 11.73 7.28 5.77
C VAL A 36 11.87 7.40 7.28
N VAL A 37 12.29 6.33 7.94
CA VAL A 37 12.61 6.37 9.37
C VAL A 37 14.10 6.57 9.51
N SER A 38 14.49 7.60 10.26
CA SER A 38 15.88 7.94 10.57
C SER A 38 16.27 7.46 11.96
N LYS A 39 17.58 7.32 12.21
CA LYS A 39 18.16 6.95 13.51
C LYS A 39 17.70 5.59 14.05
N TRP A 40 17.35 4.64 13.18
CA TRP A 40 16.90 3.30 13.62
C TRP A 40 17.97 2.56 14.44
N ASP A 41 19.23 2.87 14.20
CA ASP A 41 20.44 2.40 14.89
C ASP A 41 20.57 2.93 16.32
N SER A 42 19.88 4.02 16.67
CA SER A 42 19.87 4.58 18.04
C SER A 42 18.81 3.94 18.93
N LEU A 43 17.94 3.09 18.39
CA LEU A 43 16.91 2.43 19.18
C LEU A 43 17.55 1.45 20.16
N LYS A 44 17.26 1.68 21.43
CA LYS A 44 17.61 0.71 22.48
C LYS A 44 16.85 -0.58 22.18
N LYS A 45 17.58 -1.69 22.17
CA LYS A 45 17.01 -3.03 22.04
C LYS A 45 15.87 -3.15 23.06
N PRO A 46 14.66 -3.58 22.68
CA PRO A 46 13.68 -3.93 23.69
C PRO A 46 14.36 -4.95 24.59
N GLU A 47 14.42 -4.65 25.89
CA GLU A 47 14.78 -5.67 26.86
C GLU A 47 13.85 -6.85 26.59
N PRO A 48 14.37 -8.08 26.51
CA PRO A 48 13.50 -9.23 26.31
C PRO A 48 12.45 -9.13 27.39
N LYS A 49 11.18 -8.94 26.99
CA LYS A 49 10.06 -9.09 27.92
C LYS A 49 10.31 -10.43 28.58
N GLU A 50 10.50 -10.42 29.90
CA GLU A 50 10.61 -11.63 30.70
C GLU A 50 9.47 -12.54 30.22
N VAL A 51 9.84 -13.58 29.48
CA VAL A 51 8.91 -14.63 29.10
C VAL A 51 8.55 -15.22 30.43
N VAL A 52 7.31 -14.97 30.85
CA VAL A 52 6.68 -15.75 31.91
C VAL A 52 6.77 -17.21 31.45
N GLU A 53 7.55 -17.96 32.22
CA GLU A 53 7.73 -19.41 32.26
C GLU A 53 8.67 -20.05 31.23
N GLU A 54 9.77 -20.58 31.78
CA GLU A 54 10.64 -21.59 31.21
C GLU A 54 9.84 -22.86 30.87
N GLU A 55 9.42 -23.05 29.62
CA GLU A 55 9.17 -24.41 29.13
C GLU A 55 10.53 -25.09 28.84
N GLU A 56 10.75 -26.21 29.53
CA GLU A 56 11.99 -26.96 29.60
C GLU A 56 12.61 -27.27 28.21
N LEU A 57 13.65 -26.54 27.82
CA LEU A 57 14.50 -26.96 26.70
C LEU A 57 15.14 -28.32 26.99
N THR A 58 14.83 -29.30 26.14
CA THR A 58 15.42 -30.64 26.20
C THR A 58 16.95 -30.59 26.06
N LYS A 59 17.64 -31.54 26.70
CA LYS A 59 19.13 -31.60 26.75
C LYS A 59 19.80 -31.63 25.36
N GLU A 60 19.07 -32.05 24.33
CA GLU A 60 19.56 -32.10 22.94
C GLU A 60 19.68 -30.73 22.27
N GLU A 61 18.74 -29.82 22.52
CA GLU A 61 18.75 -28.47 21.96
C GLU A 61 19.85 -27.61 22.59
N LYS A 62 20.09 -27.78 23.89
CA LYS A 62 21.22 -27.17 24.60
C LYS A 62 22.57 -27.64 24.02
N ARG A 63 22.67 -28.92 23.63
CA ARG A 63 23.86 -29.49 22.96
C ARG A 63 24.04 -28.96 21.53
N ARG A 64 22.97 -28.79 20.77
CA ARG A 64 23.02 -28.21 19.41
C ARG A 64 23.49 -26.76 19.42
N ARG A 65 22.99 -25.94 20.37
CA ARG A 65 23.44 -24.56 20.57
C ARG A 65 24.92 -24.46 20.93
N ALA A 66 25.41 -25.33 21.82
CA ALA A 66 26.81 -25.36 22.21
C ALA A 66 27.76 -25.79 21.07
N LYS A 67 27.27 -26.60 20.12
CA LYS A 67 28.03 -26.99 18.91
C LYS A 67 28.08 -25.88 17.87
N ALA A 68 26.97 -25.15 17.67
CA ALA A 68 26.91 -24.02 16.75
C ALA A 68 27.81 -22.84 17.17
N LEU A 69 27.97 -22.63 18.48
CA LEU A 69 28.85 -21.57 19.01
C LEU A 69 30.35 -21.87 18.82
N LYS A 70 30.74 -23.12 18.57
CA LYS A 70 32.14 -23.53 18.35
C LYS A 70 32.59 -23.44 16.89
N SER A 71 31.67 -23.43 15.94
CA SER A 71 31.96 -23.12 14.53
C SER A 71 31.89 -21.61 14.36
N GLY A 72 33.03 -20.93 14.28
CA GLY A 72 33.13 -19.48 14.06
C GLY A 72 32.62 -18.99 12.70
N GLN A 73 31.35 -19.25 12.40
CA GLN A 73 30.61 -18.59 11.34
C GLN A 73 30.16 -17.21 11.83
N PRO A 74 30.19 -16.17 10.97
CA PRO A 74 29.69 -14.87 11.35
C PRO A 74 28.20 -15.00 11.63
N VAL A 75 27.82 -14.76 12.88
CA VAL A 75 26.43 -14.66 13.31
C VAL A 75 25.87 -13.37 12.74
N PHE A 76 25.23 -13.42 11.57
CA PHE A 76 24.37 -12.32 11.15
C PHE A 76 23.24 -12.19 12.19
N GLU A 77 23.16 -11.02 12.83
CA GLU A 77 22.34 -10.76 14.02
C GLU A 77 20.85 -11.00 13.78
N GLU A 78 20.30 -12.11 14.29
CA GLU A 78 18.85 -12.34 14.41
C GLU A 78 18.13 -11.23 15.21
N LYS A 79 18.90 -10.42 15.96
CA LYS A 79 18.41 -9.39 16.89
C LYS A 79 17.98 -8.09 16.20
N ASP A 80 18.51 -7.78 15.01
CA ASP A 80 18.13 -6.58 14.25
C ASP A 80 16.77 -6.75 13.54
N ALA A 81 16.40 -7.98 13.21
CA ALA A 81 15.15 -8.28 12.51
C ALA A 81 13.92 -7.92 13.37
N TYR A 82 13.94 -8.27 14.66
CA TYR A 82 12.81 -8.08 15.57
C TYR A 82 12.45 -6.60 15.77
N THR A 83 13.45 -5.74 15.94
CA THR A 83 13.22 -4.29 16.09
C THR A 83 12.68 -3.66 14.80
N ARG A 84 13.15 -4.13 13.64
CA ARG A 84 12.66 -3.66 12.33
C ARG A 84 11.20 -4.05 12.10
N GLU A 85 10.85 -5.30 12.40
CA GLU A 85 9.48 -5.81 12.28
C GLU A 85 8.52 -5.09 13.23
N ALA A 86 8.94 -4.83 14.46
CA ALA A 86 8.13 -4.10 15.45
C ALA A 86 7.81 -2.66 14.99
N ILE A 87 8.81 -1.92 14.51
CA ILE A 87 8.62 -0.56 13.98
C ILE A 87 7.74 -0.60 12.74
N ALA A 88 7.98 -1.54 11.82
CA ALA A 88 7.18 -1.68 10.61
C ALA A 88 5.71 -1.94 10.93
N ALA A 89 5.41 -2.79 11.92
CA ALA A 89 4.04 -3.06 12.38
C ALA A 89 3.38 -1.81 12.99
N GLN A 90 4.13 -1.06 13.81
CA GLN A 90 3.63 0.18 14.41
C GLN A 90 3.30 1.23 13.34
N ILE A 91 4.20 1.43 12.37
CA ILE A 91 3.98 2.34 11.24
C ILE A 91 2.80 1.87 10.40
N ALA A 92 2.71 0.57 10.08
CA ALA A 92 1.61 0.02 9.29
C ALA A 92 0.24 0.27 9.97
N TYR A 93 0.19 0.23 11.30
CA TYR A 93 -1.03 0.55 12.06
C TYR A 93 -1.39 2.04 11.99
N HIS A 94 -0.43 2.93 12.24
CA HIS A 94 -0.68 4.37 12.29
C HIS A 94 -0.85 5.03 10.90
N TYR A 95 -0.32 4.40 9.86
CA TYR A 95 -0.35 4.87 8.47
C TYR A 95 -1.23 3.98 7.57
N ASP A 96 -2.27 3.37 8.14
CA ASP A 96 -3.24 2.49 7.45
C ASP A 96 -3.91 3.15 6.23
N PHE A 97 -3.95 4.48 6.21
CA PHE A 97 -4.52 5.30 5.15
C PHE A 97 -3.59 5.46 3.94
N VAL A 98 -2.29 5.18 4.08
CA VAL A 98 -1.27 5.15 3.01
C VAL A 98 -0.55 3.79 2.96
N PRO A 99 -1.28 2.67 2.78
CA PRO A 99 -0.70 1.32 2.82
C PRO A 99 0.21 1.01 1.62
N TRP A 100 0.31 1.95 0.68
CA TRP A 100 1.09 1.84 -0.54
C TRP A 100 2.45 2.51 -0.46
N ALA A 101 2.70 3.32 0.58
CA ALA A 101 3.96 4.01 0.72
C ALA A 101 5.07 3.04 1.19
N PRO A 102 6.18 2.87 0.45
CA PRO A 102 7.29 2.04 0.90
C PRO A 102 7.92 2.63 2.15
N LEU A 103 8.30 1.75 3.07
CA LEU A 103 9.00 2.08 4.30
C LEU A 103 10.49 1.77 4.15
N ILE A 104 11.33 2.79 4.40
CA ILE A 104 12.78 2.66 4.39
C ILE A 104 13.31 3.05 5.77
N LEU A 105 14.10 2.16 6.38
CA LEU A 105 14.84 2.44 7.59
C LEU A 105 16.26 2.89 7.21
N THR A 106 16.66 4.07 7.69
CA THR A 106 17.88 4.76 7.27
C THR A 106 18.71 5.23 8.46
N SER A 107 20.02 5.09 8.36
CA SER A 107 20.96 5.61 9.33
C SER A 107 21.73 6.75 8.70
N SER A 108 21.49 7.97 9.17
CA SER A 108 22.25 9.13 8.69
C SER A 108 23.70 9.11 9.19
N ILE A 109 23.99 8.40 10.29
CA ILE A 109 25.33 8.30 10.88
C ILE A 109 26.19 7.30 10.10
N THR A 110 25.63 6.12 9.81
CA THR A 110 26.36 5.06 9.09
C THR A 110 26.21 5.15 7.57
N GLY A 111 25.31 6.01 7.07
CA GLY A 111 24.98 6.13 5.65
C GLY A 111 24.15 4.98 5.08
N GLN A 112 23.71 4.03 5.93
CA GLN A 112 22.96 2.86 5.47
C GLN A 112 21.60 3.25 4.85
N ASN A 113 21.30 2.63 3.71
CA ASN A 113 20.06 2.76 2.92
C ASN A 113 19.74 4.17 2.39
N VAL A 114 20.63 5.16 2.52
CA VAL A 114 20.41 6.51 1.97
C VAL A 114 20.34 6.50 0.45
N ALA A 115 21.22 5.75 -0.21
CA ALA A 115 21.23 5.64 -1.68
C ALA A 115 19.92 5.06 -2.23
N LYS A 116 19.34 4.07 -1.54
CA LYS A 116 18.09 3.39 -1.97
C LYS A 116 16.89 4.32 -2.02
N ILE A 117 16.90 5.41 -1.26
CA ILE A 117 15.83 6.41 -1.30
C ILE A 117 15.71 7.01 -2.71
N TYR A 118 16.84 7.30 -3.34
CA TYR A 118 16.87 7.85 -4.69
C TYR A 118 16.38 6.85 -5.72
N ASP A 119 16.80 5.59 -5.60
CA ASP A 119 16.36 4.52 -6.50
C ASP A 119 14.83 4.35 -6.45
N ILE A 120 14.27 4.31 -5.23
CA ILE A 120 12.83 4.17 -5.01
C ILE A 120 12.08 5.42 -5.51
N ALA A 121 12.62 6.62 -5.28
CA ALA A 121 11.99 7.85 -5.77
C ALA A 121 11.94 7.90 -7.30
N LEU A 122 13.02 7.48 -7.98
CA LEU A 122 13.09 7.39 -9.43
C LEU A 122 12.15 6.32 -9.98
N ASP A 123 12.04 5.17 -9.33
CA ASP A 123 11.11 4.10 -9.69
C ASP A 123 9.64 4.56 -9.56
N ILE A 124 9.29 5.21 -8.45
CA ILE A 124 7.96 5.81 -8.25
C ILE A 124 7.67 6.82 -9.36
N TYR A 125 8.63 7.68 -9.68
CA TYR A 125 8.47 8.67 -10.74
C TYR A 125 8.20 8.00 -12.10
N ALA A 126 8.99 6.98 -12.46
CA ALA A 126 8.82 6.24 -13.71
C ALA A 126 7.46 5.53 -13.79
N LYS A 127 7.03 4.87 -12.70
CA LYS A 127 5.74 4.18 -12.60
C LYS A 127 4.54 5.10 -12.78
N ARG A 128 4.65 6.35 -12.33
CA ARG A 128 3.58 7.35 -12.48
C ARG A 128 3.36 7.82 -13.91
N GLN A 129 4.38 7.73 -14.75
CA GLN A 129 4.30 8.13 -16.17
C GLN A 129 3.81 7.00 -17.08
N GLN A 130 3.51 5.83 -16.52
CA GLN A 130 3.03 4.69 -17.31
C GLN A 130 1.64 4.95 -17.87
N THR A 131 1.46 4.59 -19.14
CA THR A 131 0.16 4.55 -19.80
C THR A 131 -0.37 3.13 -19.81
N TYR A 132 -1.70 3.00 -19.68
CA TYR A 132 -2.35 1.70 -19.57
C TYR A 132 -3.33 1.52 -20.72
N ALA A 133 -3.12 0.48 -21.53
CA ALA A 133 -4.01 0.17 -22.64
C ALA A 133 -5.40 -0.26 -22.14
N THR A 134 -6.45 0.31 -22.72
CA THR A 134 -7.85 0.04 -22.31
C THR A 134 -8.21 -1.44 -22.43
N THR A 135 -7.65 -2.16 -23.39
CA THR A 135 -7.86 -3.61 -23.57
C THR A 135 -7.32 -4.42 -22.39
N GLU A 136 -6.12 -4.09 -21.90
CA GLU A 136 -5.49 -4.77 -20.76
C GLU A 136 -6.23 -4.47 -19.46
N LEU A 137 -6.60 -3.20 -19.26
CA LEU A 137 -7.40 -2.77 -18.12
C LEU A 137 -8.75 -3.49 -18.06
N ASN A 138 -9.45 -3.61 -19.19
CA ASN A 138 -10.73 -4.31 -19.26
C ASN A 138 -10.59 -5.83 -19.03
N ARG A 139 -9.49 -6.43 -19.49
CA ARG A 139 -9.17 -7.84 -19.20
C ARG A 139 -8.93 -8.03 -17.70
N TRP A 140 -8.16 -7.13 -17.09
CA TRP A 140 -7.90 -7.14 -15.64
C TRP A 140 -9.20 -6.96 -14.85
N LEU A 141 -10.05 -6.00 -15.23
CA LEU A 141 -11.31 -5.70 -14.53
C LEU A 141 -12.22 -6.93 -14.48
N ARG A 142 -12.40 -7.62 -15.62
CA ARG A 142 -13.20 -8.85 -15.69
C ARG A 142 -12.64 -9.91 -14.76
N LYS A 143 -11.33 -10.18 -14.86
CA LYS A 143 -10.64 -11.16 -14.00
C LYS A 143 -10.85 -10.88 -12.50
N VAL A 144 -10.76 -9.62 -12.08
CA VAL A 144 -10.94 -9.24 -10.67
C VAL A 144 -12.39 -9.37 -10.22
N VAL A 145 -13.35 -8.97 -11.05
CA VAL A 145 -14.78 -9.14 -10.77
C VAL A 145 -15.19 -10.62 -10.71
N ASP A 146 -14.63 -11.45 -11.58
CA ASP A 146 -14.89 -12.89 -11.60
C ASP A 146 -14.33 -13.60 -10.36
N MET A 147 -13.17 -13.15 -9.86
CA MET A 147 -12.57 -13.67 -8.63
C MET A 147 -13.39 -13.34 -7.38
N HIS A 148 -13.93 -12.13 -7.32
CA HIS A 148 -14.74 -11.69 -6.20
C HIS A 148 -15.83 -10.73 -6.71
N PRO A 149 -17.08 -11.18 -6.87
CA PRO A 149 -18.14 -10.33 -7.38
C PRO A 149 -18.54 -9.26 -6.36
N PRO A 150 -18.90 -8.04 -6.80
CA PRO A 150 -19.29 -6.97 -5.90
C PRO A 150 -20.60 -7.31 -5.19
N ALA A 151 -20.59 -7.20 -3.87
CA ALA A 151 -21.79 -7.29 -3.07
C ALA A 151 -22.76 -6.16 -3.43
N GLY A 152 -24.02 -6.52 -3.63
CA GLY A 152 -25.09 -5.55 -3.84
C GLY A 152 -25.46 -4.83 -2.54
N LEU A 153 -25.79 -3.54 -2.65
CA LEU A 153 -26.41 -2.77 -1.57
C LEU A 153 -27.82 -2.37 -2.01
N LYS A 154 -28.79 -2.34 -1.08
CA LYS A 154 -30.19 -1.96 -1.35
C LYS A 154 -30.83 -2.75 -2.51
N ASN A 155 -30.64 -4.07 -2.54
CA ASN A 155 -31.18 -4.97 -3.59
C ASN A 155 -30.77 -4.60 -5.02
N ARG A 156 -29.65 -3.89 -5.19
CA ARG A 156 -29.03 -3.60 -6.49
C ARG A 156 -27.63 -4.17 -6.49
N VAL A 157 -27.30 -4.96 -7.51
CA VAL A 157 -25.96 -5.50 -7.71
C VAL A 157 -25.20 -4.55 -8.64
N PRO A 158 -24.12 -3.89 -8.17
CA PRO A 158 -23.26 -3.08 -9.03
C PRO A 158 -22.68 -3.93 -10.17
N LYS A 159 -22.77 -3.43 -11.40
CA LYS A 159 -22.16 -4.08 -12.57
C LYS A 159 -21.08 -3.18 -13.11
N LEU A 160 -19.83 -3.65 -13.11
CA LEU A 160 -18.68 -2.95 -13.66
C LEU A 160 -18.45 -3.45 -15.09
N ASN A 161 -18.62 -2.58 -16.09
CA ASN A 161 -18.65 -2.99 -17.50
C ASN A 161 -17.28 -2.87 -18.16
N TYR A 162 -16.67 -1.68 -18.01
CA TYR A 162 -15.37 -1.37 -18.59
C TYR A 162 -14.70 -0.25 -17.80
N MET A 163 -13.40 -0.11 -17.96
CA MET A 163 -12.60 0.96 -17.38
C MET A 163 -11.67 1.58 -18.42
N VAL A 164 -11.33 2.85 -18.21
CA VAL A 164 -10.40 3.61 -19.05
C VAL A 164 -9.40 4.35 -18.16
N HIS A 165 -8.19 4.50 -18.67
CA HIS A 165 -7.17 5.35 -18.06
C HIS A 165 -7.47 6.82 -18.39
N GLU A 166 -7.48 7.67 -17.37
CA GLU A 166 -7.58 9.13 -17.54
C GLU A 166 -6.18 9.72 -17.54
N GLU A 167 -5.79 10.31 -18.67
CA GLU A 167 -4.50 10.98 -18.82
C GLU A 167 -4.54 12.42 -18.29
N GLY A 168 -3.37 13.00 -17.99
CA GLY A 168 -3.25 14.40 -17.57
C GLY A 168 -3.50 14.68 -16.09
N ASN A 169 -3.76 13.65 -15.28
CA ASN A 169 -3.85 13.78 -13.82
C ASN A 169 -2.50 13.47 -13.17
N PRO A 170 -2.04 14.21 -12.13
CA PRO A 170 -0.85 13.84 -11.36
C PRO A 170 -0.89 12.42 -10.80
N ILE A 171 -2.08 11.85 -10.55
CA ILE A 171 -2.25 10.47 -10.07
C ILE A 171 -2.79 9.55 -11.16
N PRO A 172 -2.28 8.30 -11.26
CA PRO A 172 -2.89 7.26 -12.09
C PRO A 172 -4.37 7.13 -11.75
N SER A 173 -5.20 7.58 -12.69
CA SER A 173 -6.63 7.77 -12.50
C SER A 173 -7.38 6.90 -13.48
N PHE A 174 -8.35 6.17 -12.97
CA PHE A 174 -9.09 5.21 -13.77
C PHE A 174 -10.58 5.46 -13.63
N LYS A 175 -11.27 5.68 -14.75
CA LYS A 175 -12.73 5.80 -14.79
C LYS A 175 -13.32 4.42 -15.05
N VAL A 176 -14.10 3.91 -14.11
CA VAL A 176 -14.82 2.65 -14.19
C VAL A 176 -16.29 2.95 -14.47
N PHE A 177 -16.76 2.47 -15.61
CA PHE A 177 -18.14 2.67 -16.07
C PHE A 177 -18.98 1.42 -15.80
N GLY A 178 -20.20 1.63 -15.35
CA GLY A 178 -21.08 0.54 -14.98
C GLY A 178 -22.51 0.94 -14.66
N ALA A 179 -23.29 -0.02 -14.18
CA ALA A 179 -24.62 0.21 -13.63
C ALA A 179 -24.57 0.15 -12.10
N HIS A 180 -25.34 1.00 -11.42
CA HIS A 180 -25.46 1.01 -9.96
C HIS A 180 -24.11 1.15 -9.22
N THR A 181 -23.12 1.78 -9.87
CA THR A 181 -21.75 1.92 -9.35
C THR A 181 -21.67 2.79 -8.09
N LYS A 182 -22.68 3.64 -7.87
CA LYS A 182 -22.86 4.44 -6.64
C LYS A 182 -23.06 3.58 -5.40
N PHE A 183 -23.62 2.38 -5.55
CA PHE A 183 -23.91 1.46 -4.45
C PHE A 183 -22.74 0.54 -4.10
N LEU A 184 -21.59 0.75 -4.73
CA LEU A 184 -20.39 -0.03 -4.45
C LEU A 184 -19.82 0.31 -3.06
N HIS A 185 -19.78 -0.68 -2.18
CA HIS A 185 -19.24 -0.52 -0.84
C HIS A 185 -17.75 -0.17 -0.87
N TRP A 186 -17.28 0.59 0.13
CA TRP A 186 -15.89 1.06 0.20
C TRP A 186 -14.90 -0.11 0.28
N SER A 187 -15.27 -1.24 0.91
CA SER A 187 -14.41 -2.42 1.00
C SER A 187 -14.08 -3.00 -0.37
N TYR A 188 -15.04 -2.98 -1.30
CA TYR A 188 -14.82 -3.44 -2.66
C TYR A 188 -13.90 -2.49 -3.44
N LYS A 189 -14.01 -1.17 -3.21
CA LYS A 189 -13.08 -0.19 -3.78
C LYS A 189 -11.65 -0.44 -3.31
N ARG A 190 -11.46 -0.74 -2.01
CA ARG A 190 -10.14 -1.12 -1.44
C ARG A 190 -9.64 -2.45 -1.98
N TYR A 191 -10.52 -3.43 -2.14
CA TYR A 191 -10.18 -4.71 -2.77
C TYR A 191 -9.64 -4.51 -4.20
N MET A 192 -10.35 -3.73 -5.03
CA MET A 192 -9.90 -3.38 -6.38
C MET A 192 -8.56 -2.64 -6.36
N GLU A 193 -8.40 -1.64 -5.48
CA GLU A 193 -7.16 -0.88 -5.30
C GLU A 193 -5.97 -1.81 -4.99
N ARG A 194 -6.13 -2.71 -4.02
CA ARG A 194 -5.10 -3.69 -3.66
C ARG A 194 -4.76 -4.61 -4.84
N LYS A 195 -5.77 -5.18 -5.51
CA LYS A 195 -5.56 -6.07 -6.66
C LYS A 195 -4.94 -5.37 -7.86
N PHE A 196 -5.19 -4.07 -8.03
CA PHE A 196 -4.57 -3.29 -9.09
C PHE A 196 -3.10 -3.06 -8.80
N ARG A 197 -2.75 -2.74 -7.54
CA ARG A 197 -1.36 -2.59 -7.12
C ARG A 197 -0.55 -3.87 -7.27
N GLU A 198 -1.11 -5.01 -6.86
CA GLU A 198 -0.47 -6.32 -7.03
C GLU A 198 -0.18 -6.64 -8.50
N ALA A 199 -1.04 -6.20 -9.44
CA ALA A 199 -0.90 -6.49 -10.86
C ALA A 199 0.11 -5.58 -11.58
N TYR A 200 0.13 -4.29 -11.23
CA TYR A 200 0.92 -3.27 -11.94
C TYR A 200 2.10 -2.72 -11.12
N ASN A 201 2.36 -3.29 -9.94
CA ASN A 201 3.47 -2.94 -9.05
C ASN A 201 3.55 -1.43 -8.71
N LEU A 202 2.41 -0.83 -8.35
CA LEU A 202 2.28 0.61 -8.07
C LEU A 202 2.58 0.97 -6.61
N GLU A 203 3.71 0.49 -6.11
CA GLU A 203 4.25 0.89 -4.82
C GLU A 203 4.69 2.37 -4.84
N GLY A 204 4.47 3.07 -3.73
CA GLY A 204 4.80 4.48 -3.57
C GLY A 204 3.93 5.46 -4.38
N THR A 205 2.89 4.96 -5.07
CA THR A 205 2.00 5.78 -5.89
C THR A 205 0.53 5.69 -5.42
N PRO A 206 -0.13 6.84 -5.14
CA PRO A 206 -1.56 6.85 -4.88
C PRO A 206 -2.35 6.52 -6.16
N LEU A 207 -3.44 5.78 -6.00
CA LEU A 207 -4.32 5.32 -7.09
C LEU A 207 -5.71 5.90 -6.88
N LYS A 208 -6.40 6.30 -7.96
CA LYS A 208 -7.79 6.75 -7.87
C LYS A 208 -8.70 6.08 -8.89
N PHE A 209 -9.76 5.46 -8.38
CA PHE A 209 -10.87 4.97 -9.19
C PHE A 209 -12.06 5.93 -9.11
N TRP A 210 -12.53 6.36 -10.27
CA TRP A 210 -13.76 7.10 -10.44
C TRP A 210 -14.85 6.15 -10.92
N PHE A 211 -15.92 6.00 -10.15
CA PHE A 211 -17.03 5.13 -10.49
C PHE A 211 -18.14 5.95 -11.12
N ILE A 212 -18.37 5.75 -12.42
CA ILE A 212 -19.33 6.51 -13.22
C ILE A 212 -20.51 5.60 -13.56
N GLU A 213 -21.70 6.08 -13.26
CA GLU A 213 -22.94 5.41 -13.65
C GLU A 213 -23.25 5.77 -15.11
N LYS A 214 -23.43 4.75 -15.94
CA LYS A 214 -23.95 4.97 -17.29
C LYS A 214 -25.40 5.41 -17.13
N HIS A 215 -25.73 6.64 -17.52
CA HIS A 215 -27.13 7.05 -17.62
C HIS A 215 -27.86 6.03 -18.49
N GLU A 216 -28.89 5.40 -17.94
CA GLU A 216 -29.87 4.70 -18.76
C GLU A 216 -30.50 5.76 -19.66
N THR A 217 -30.08 5.81 -20.94
CA THR A 217 -30.93 6.40 -21.96
C THR A 217 -32.22 5.61 -21.91
N HIS A 218 -33.27 6.22 -21.36
CA HIS A 218 -34.63 5.69 -21.37
C HIS A 218 -34.93 5.12 -22.76
N LYS A 219 -35.19 3.81 -22.83
CA LYS A 219 -35.82 3.20 -23.99
C LYS A 219 -37.14 2.60 -23.55
N HIS A 220 -38.22 3.36 -23.74
CA HIS A 220 -39.48 2.84 -24.27
C HIS A 220 -40.29 3.99 -24.89
N GLY A 221 -40.30 4.07 -26.22
CA GLY A 221 -41.49 3.66 -26.96
C GLY A 221 -42.76 4.51 -26.95
N GLU A 222 -42.81 5.75 -26.47
CA GLU A 222 -43.98 6.62 -26.72
C GLU A 222 -43.65 7.71 -27.75
N ARG A 223 -44.04 7.44 -29.01
CA ARG A 223 -44.27 8.52 -29.96
C ARG A 223 -45.44 9.34 -29.40
N PRO A 224 -45.37 10.68 -29.29
CA PRO A 224 -46.56 11.46 -29.01
C PRO A 224 -47.51 11.24 -30.19
N THR A 225 -48.60 10.52 -29.95
CA THR A 225 -49.76 10.52 -30.84
C THR A 225 -50.19 11.98 -30.98
N LYS A 226 -50.04 12.52 -32.18
CA LYS A 226 -50.77 13.73 -32.58
C LYS A 226 -52.26 13.42 -32.44
N GLN A 227 -52.92 14.11 -31.53
CA GLN A 227 -54.32 14.50 -31.66
C GLN A 227 -54.36 16.02 -31.61
#